data_AF-A0A358SSX2-F1
#
_entry.id   AF-A0A358SSX2-F1
#
_cell.length_a   1.000
_cell.length_b   1.000
_cell.length_c   1.000
_cell.angle_alpha   90.00
_cell.angle_beta   90.00
_cell.angle_gamma   90.00
#
_symmetry.space_group_name_H-M   'P 1'
#
loop_
_entity.id
_entity.type
_entity.pdbx_description
1 polymer ?
#
loop_
_entity_poly.entity_id
_entity_poly.type
_entity_poly.pdbx_seq_one_letter_code
_entity_poly.pdbx_strand_id
1 'polypeptide(L)'
;MTWEQIPKVLYNAVTAIEDQHFEDHWGVDFPRVAGAAYRNLIKRRKAEGASTITMQLAGNLFLDRSDRSFRRKAQEILLGLQIERRYTKPQIFTMYANQVYLAHGNYGFAAASQFYFGKPVSDLKP
;
A
#
# COMPACT_ATOMS: atom_id res chain seq x y z
N MET A 1 -0.41 8.76 -13.32
CA MET A 1 0.88 8.27 -13.86
C MET A 1 0.73 6.83 -14.31
N THR A 2 1.41 6.44 -15.39
CA THR A 2 1.50 5.03 -15.85
C THR A 2 2.62 4.29 -15.13
N TRP A 3 2.72 2.97 -15.32
CA TRP A 3 3.77 2.15 -14.71
C TRP A 3 5.17 2.60 -15.11
N GLU A 4 5.37 2.94 -16.38
CA GLU A 4 6.66 3.36 -16.96
C GLU A 4 7.14 4.70 -16.41
N GLN A 5 6.21 5.52 -15.91
CA GLN A 5 6.51 6.82 -15.31
C GLN A 5 6.92 6.72 -13.84
N ILE A 6 6.76 5.54 -13.21
CA ILE A 6 7.10 5.33 -11.80
C ILE A 6 8.62 5.13 -11.69
N PRO A 7 9.34 6.02 -10.99
CA PRO A 7 10.76 5.81 -10.74
C PRO A 7 10.98 4.53 -9.95
N LYS A 8 12.02 3.77 -10.32
CA LYS A 8 12.43 2.57 -9.57
C LYS A 8 12.72 2.88 -8.10
N VAL A 9 13.28 4.06 -7.80
CA VAL A 9 13.51 4.50 -6.41
C VAL A 9 12.21 4.61 -5.61
N LEU A 10 11.15 5.14 -6.21
CA LEU A 10 9.84 5.26 -5.56
C LEU A 10 9.24 3.87 -5.31
N TYR A 11 9.21 3.02 -6.34
CA TYR A 11 8.69 1.66 -6.21
C TYR A 11 9.43 0.87 -5.13
N ASN A 12 10.77 0.93 -5.13
CA ASN A 12 11.60 0.25 -4.14
C ASN A 12 11.38 0.80 -2.73
N ALA A 13 11.29 2.12 -2.55
CA ALA A 13 11.10 2.72 -1.23
C ALA A 13 9.74 2.34 -0.64
N VAL A 14 8.68 2.39 -1.45
CA VAL A 14 7.32 2.04 -1.02
C VAL A 14 7.24 0.56 -0.69
N THR A 15 7.71 -0.34 -1.55
CA THR A 15 7.68 -1.79 -1.28
C THR A 15 8.54 -2.14 -0.07
N ALA A 16 9.74 -1.59 0.08
CA ALA A 16 10.59 -1.88 1.24
C ALA A 16 9.95 -1.48 2.59
N ILE A 17 9.19 -0.38 2.63
CA ILE A 17 8.58 0.14 3.86
C ILE A 17 7.19 -0.47 4.10
N GLU A 18 6.34 -0.47 3.07
CA GLU A 18 4.94 -0.84 3.21
C GLU A 18 4.70 -2.33 3.02
N ASP A 19 5.47 -3.00 2.15
CA ASP A 19 5.18 -4.37 1.69
C ASP A 19 6.38 -5.09 1.07
N GLN A 20 7.31 -5.57 1.92
CA GLN A 20 8.61 -6.07 1.47
C GLN A 20 8.51 -7.31 0.55
N HIS A 21 7.48 -8.13 0.72
CA HIS A 21 7.22 -9.32 -0.12
C HIS A 21 6.13 -9.06 -1.16
N PHE A 22 5.92 -7.80 -1.56
CA PHE A 22 4.82 -7.40 -2.44
C PHE A 22 4.70 -8.29 -3.69
N GLU A 23 5.82 -8.65 -4.30
CA GLU A 23 5.83 -9.48 -5.52
C GLU A 23 5.53 -10.96 -5.26
N ASP A 24 5.71 -11.45 -4.03
CA ASP A 24 5.69 -12.89 -3.72
C ASP A 24 4.33 -13.38 -3.20
N HIS A 25 3.49 -12.49 -2.67
CA HIS A 25 2.21 -12.87 -2.05
C HIS A 25 1.00 -12.57 -2.96
N TRP A 26 -0.16 -13.17 -2.69
CA TRP A 26 -1.41 -12.93 -3.46
C TRP A 26 -2.40 -12.06 -2.70
N GLY A 27 -1.98 -10.86 -2.29
CA GLY A 27 -2.79 -9.92 -1.49
C GLY A 27 -2.61 -9.95 0.03
N VAL A 28 -2.10 -11.04 0.62
CA VAL A 28 -1.82 -11.13 2.06
C VAL A 28 -0.44 -11.76 2.29
N ASP A 29 0.42 -11.06 3.02
CA ASP A 29 1.70 -11.59 3.49
C ASP A 29 1.50 -12.36 4.81
N PHE A 30 1.31 -13.68 4.70
CA PHE A 30 1.11 -14.55 5.85
C PHE A 30 2.30 -14.59 6.82
N PRO A 31 3.56 -14.74 6.37
CA PRO A 31 4.72 -14.64 7.25
C PRO A 31 4.76 -13.33 8.05
N ARG A 32 4.46 -12.19 7.42
CA ARG A 32 4.43 -10.90 8.09
C ARG A 32 3.27 -10.78 9.07
N VAL A 33 2.08 -11.24 8.71
CA VAL A 33 0.92 -11.25 9.62
C VAL A 33 1.20 -12.10 10.86
N ALA A 34 1.75 -13.31 10.69
CA ALA A 34 2.11 -14.19 11.79
C ALA A 34 3.19 -13.57 12.68
N GLY A 35 4.25 -13.01 12.08
CA GLY A 35 5.33 -12.33 12.81
C GLY A 35 4.83 -11.11 13.58
N ALA A 36 3.98 -10.28 12.97
CA ALA A 36 3.39 -9.11 13.62
C ALA A 36 2.46 -9.51 14.77
N ALA A 37 1.64 -10.57 14.60
CA ALA A 37 0.78 -11.10 15.66
C ALA A 37 1.61 -11.59 16.86
N TYR A 38 2.68 -12.35 16.61
CA TYR A 38 3.59 -12.84 17.65
C TYR A 38 4.28 -11.69 18.41
N ARG A 39 4.83 -10.70 17.69
CA ARG A 39 5.49 -9.54 18.31
C ARG A 39 4.51 -8.65 19.08
N ASN A 40 3.30 -8.46 18.57
CA ASN A 40 2.25 -7.70 19.27
C ASN A 40 1.80 -8.42 20.55
N LEU A 41 1.74 -9.76 20.56
CA LEU A 41 1.42 -10.56 21.75
C LEU A 41 2.49 -10.41 22.83
N ILE A 42 3.77 -10.50 22.44
CA ILE A 42 4.90 -10.38 23.38
C ILE A 42 5.05 -8.96 23.91
N LYS A 43 4.97 -7.94 23.03
CA LYS A 43 5.18 -6.54 23.40
C LYS A 43 3.94 -5.87 24.01
N ARG A 44 2.80 -6.59 24.10
CA ARG A 44 1.48 -6.10 24.54
C ARG A 44 1.06 -4.75 23.92
N ARG A 45 1.55 -4.45 22.72
CA ARG A 45 1.32 -3.20 22.00
C ARG A 45 1.02 -3.53 20.55
N LYS A 46 -0.02 -2.90 19.97
CA LYS A 46 -0.29 -2.91 18.52
C LYS A 46 0.74 -2.01 17.82
N ALA A 47 1.98 -2.46 17.70
CA ALA A 47 3.07 -1.64 17.18
C ALA A 47 3.31 -1.83 15.68
N GLU A 48 2.98 -3.01 15.12
CA GLU A 48 3.33 -3.34 13.74
C GLU A 48 2.12 -3.48 12.82
N GLY A 49 2.16 -2.74 11.71
CA GLY A 49 1.22 -2.88 10.60
C GLY A 49 1.56 -4.10 9.74
N ALA A 50 0.59 -5.00 9.59
CA ALA A 50 0.68 -6.17 8.71
C ALA A 50 -0.14 -6.02 7.41
N SER A 51 -0.53 -4.79 7.06
CA SER A 51 -1.29 -4.52 5.84
C SER A 51 -0.37 -4.53 4.63
N THR A 52 -0.74 -5.29 3.60
CA THR A 52 -0.09 -5.23 2.28
C THR A 52 -0.54 -4.01 1.49
N ILE A 53 0.21 -3.65 0.44
CA ILE A 53 -0.16 -2.57 -0.51
C ILE A 53 -1.56 -2.85 -1.11
N THR A 54 -1.84 -4.11 -1.46
CA THR A 54 -3.12 -4.51 -2.04
C THR A 54 -4.28 -4.34 -1.06
N MET A 55 -4.09 -4.69 0.22
CA MET A 55 -5.10 -4.46 1.27
C MET A 55 -5.36 -2.96 1.48
N GLN A 56 -4.30 -2.17 1.51
CA GLN A 56 -4.42 -0.70 1.61
C GLN A 56 -5.15 -0.12 0.41
N LEU A 57 -4.83 -0.57 -0.81
CA LEU A 57 -5.52 -0.17 -2.04
C LEU A 57 -7.02 -0.50 -1.98
N ALA A 58 -7.37 -1.73 -1.59
CA ALA A 58 -8.75 -2.15 -1.43
C ALA A 58 -9.52 -1.27 -0.43
N GLY A 59 -8.93 -1.02 0.73
CA GLY A 59 -9.53 -0.15 1.75
C GLY A 59 -9.67 1.30 1.30
N ASN A 60 -8.71 1.81 0.54
CA ASN A 60 -8.71 3.19 0.06
C ASN A 60 -9.74 3.45 -1.04
N LEU A 61 -10.05 2.44 -1.86
CA LEU A 61 -10.99 2.54 -2.97
C LEU A 61 -12.44 2.26 -2.58
N PHE A 62 -12.67 1.28 -1.71
CA PHE A 62 -14.01 0.70 -1.55
C PHE A 62 -14.61 0.82 -0.15
N LEU A 63 -13.83 1.19 0.86
CA LEU A 63 -14.27 1.15 2.26
C LEU A 63 -14.22 2.53 2.92
N ASP A 64 -15.14 2.77 3.86
CA ASP A 64 -15.12 3.97 4.67
C ASP A 64 -13.83 4.01 5.51
N ARG A 65 -13.04 5.08 5.37
CA ARG A 65 -11.77 5.28 6.09
C ARG A 65 -11.98 5.63 7.56
N SER A 66 -13.19 6.05 7.95
CA SER A 66 -13.52 6.38 9.34
C SER A 66 -13.72 5.13 10.21
N ASP A 67 -14.14 4.01 9.60
CA ASP A 67 -14.32 2.75 10.29
C ASP A 67 -12.96 2.11 10.62
N ARG A 68 -12.76 1.76 11.90
CA ARG A 68 -11.54 1.10 12.41
C ARG A 68 -11.80 -0.30 12.95
N SER A 69 -12.93 -0.91 12.55
CA SER A 69 -13.35 -2.22 12.97
C SER A 69 -12.51 -3.35 12.37
N PHE A 70 -12.48 -4.50 13.06
CA PHE A 70 -11.93 -5.73 12.49
C PHE A 70 -12.74 -6.22 11.29
N ARG A 71 -14.03 -5.88 11.20
CA ARG A 71 -14.88 -6.19 10.04
C ARG A 71 -14.36 -5.50 8.79
N ARG A 72 -14.06 -4.20 8.87
CA ARG A 72 -13.42 -3.48 7.76
C ARG A 72 -12.11 -4.15 7.36
N LYS A 73 -11.30 -4.57 8.33
CA LYS A 73 -10.04 -5.26 8.06
C LYS A 73 -10.23 -6.57 7.29
N ALA A 74 -11.25 -7.35 7.65
CA ALA A 74 -11.61 -8.56 6.90
C ALA A 74 -12.07 -8.24 5.48
N GLN A 75 -12.81 -7.14 5.28
CA GLN A 75 -13.22 -6.68 3.94
C GLN A 75 -12.01 -6.25 3.09
N GLU A 76 -11.02 -5.54 3.66
CA GLU A 76 -9.78 -5.20 2.95
C GLU A 76 -9.05 -6.46 2.46
N ILE A 77 -8.99 -7.50 3.28
CA ILE A 77 -8.38 -8.78 2.91
C ILE A 77 -9.15 -9.40 1.74
N LEU A 78 -10.47 -9.57 1.87
CA LEU A 78 -11.28 -10.23 0.84
C LEU A 78 -11.24 -9.49 -0.50
N LEU A 79 -11.35 -8.15 -0.46
CA LEU A 79 -11.25 -7.31 -1.65
C LEU A 79 -9.82 -7.32 -2.23
N GLY A 80 -8.80 -7.29 -1.38
CA GLY A 80 -7.40 -7.42 -1.81
C GLY A 80 -7.15 -8.71 -2.58
N LEU A 81 -7.65 -9.85 -2.08
CA LEU A 81 -7.57 -11.13 -2.78
C LEU A 81 -8.28 -11.09 -4.14
N GLN A 82 -9.42 -10.39 -4.25
CA GLN A 82 -10.14 -10.24 -5.53
C GLN A 82 -9.35 -9.36 -6.53
N ILE A 83 -8.71 -8.30 -6.05
CA ILE A 83 -7.83 -7.45 -6.86
C ILE A 83 -6.67 -8.28 -7.43
N GLU A 84 -6.00 -9.06 -6.58
CA GLU A 84 -4.83 -9.88 -6.97
C GLU A 84 -5.18 -10.99 -7.96
N ARG A 85 -6.42 -11.47 -7.95
CA ARG A 85 -6.90 -12.42 -8.96
C ARG A 85 -7.10 -11.80 -10.35
N ARG A 86 -7.27 -10.48 -10.43
CA ARG A 86 -7.68 -9.79 -11.66
C ARG A 86 -6.59 -8.89 -12.25
N TYR A 87 -5.65 -8.44 -11.43
CA TYR A 87 -4.62 -7.49 -11.83
C TYR A 87 -3.23 -8.01 -11.49
N THR A 88 -2.27 -7.67 -12.34
CA THR A 88 -0.85 -7.98 -12.13
C THR A 88 -0.23 -7.03 -11.09
N LYS A 89 0.90 -7.41 -10.50
CA LYS A 89 1.63 -6.59 -9.52
C LYS A 89 1.96 -5.18 -10.01
N PRO A 90 2.46 -4.98 -11.25
CA PRO A 90 2.63 -3.63 -11.81
C PRO A 90 1.34 -2.82 -11.83
N GLN A 91 0.22 -3.41 -12.28
CA GLN A 91 -1.07 -2.73 -12.35
C GLN A 91 -1.57 -2.35 -10.94
N ILE A 92 -1.45 -3.26 -9.97
CA ILE A 92 -1.83 -3.02 -8.58
C ILE A 92 -1.02 -1.88 -8.00
N PHE A 93 0.30 -1.91 -8.16
CA PHE A 93 1.17 -0.85 -7.68
C PHE A 93 0.85 0.49 -8.36
N THR A 94 0.62 0.51 -9.67
CA THR A 94 0.22 1.73 -10.38
C THR A 94 -1.09 2.28 -9.82
N MET A 95 -2.11 1.44 -9.59
CA MET A 95 -3.36 1.90 -8.98
C MET A 95 -3.12 2.48 -7.57
N TYR A 96 -2.35 1.78 -6.73
CA TYR A 96 -1.96 2.26 -5.40
C TYR A 96 -1.24 3.61 -5.46
N ALA A 97 -0.22 3.72 -6.31
CA ALA A 97 0.60 4.92 -6.45
C ALA A 97 -0.18 6.13 -6.93
N ASN A 98 -1.32 5.94 -7.60
CA ASN A 98 -2.19 7.02 -8.04
C ASN A 98 -3.30 7.39 -7.02
N GLN A 99 -3.56 6.54 -6.03
CA GLN A 99 -4.73 6.65 -5.14
C GLN A 99 -4.37 6.87 -3.67
N VAL A 100 -3.14 6.56 -3.27
CA VAL A 100 -2.68 6.74 -1.90
C VAL A 100 -2.76 8.22 -1.49
N TYR A 101 -3.30 8.49 -0.30
CA TYR A 101 -3.38 9.85 0.23
C TYR A 101 -2.08 10.23 0.92
N LEU A 102 -1.48 11.36 0.50
CA LEU A 102 -0.17 11.83 0.94
C LEU A 102 -0.26 13.22 1.61
N ALA A 103 -1.36 13.47 2.34
CA ALA A 103 -1.67 14.73 3.03
C ALA A 103 -1.91 15.95 2.10
N HIS A 104 -2.44 17.03 2.69
CA HIS A 104 -2.77 18.29 2.01
C HIS A 104 -3.65 18.13 0.76
N GLY A 105 -4.58 17.16 0.77
CA GLY A 105 -5.44 16.91 -0.39
C GLY A 105 -4.75 16.19 -1.56
N ASN A 106 -3.49 15.79 -1.41
CA ASN A 106 -2.76 15.10 -2.48
C ASN A 106 -3.10 13.61 -2.50
N TYR A 107 -3.63 13.17 -3.64
CA TYR A 107 -3.88 11.76 -3.95
C TYR A 107 -2.93 11.32 -5.05
N GLY A 108 -2.12 10.32 -4.73
CA GLY A 108 -1.09 9.75 -5.58
C GLY A 108 0.25 10.50 -5.55
N PHE A 109 1.32 9.77 -5.85
CA PHE A 109 2.69 10.28 -5.76
C PHE A 109 3.01 11.39 -6.78
N ALA A 110 2.27 11.48 -7.89
CA ALA A 110 2.52 12.51 -8.89
C ALA A 110 2.07 13.89 -8.38
N ALA A 111 0.87 13.96 -7.81
CA ALA A 111 0.38 15.17 -7.17
C ALA A 111 1.28 15.56 -5.98
N ALA A 112 1.64 14.59 -5.14
CA ALA A 112 2.52 14.82 -4.00
C ALA A 112 3.92 15.30 -4.42
N SER A 113 4.53 14.71 -5.45
CA SER A 113 5.85 15.14 -5.96
C SER A 113 5.83 16.59 -6.43
N GLN A 114 4.78 16.98 -7.15
CA GLN A 114 4.62 18.36 -7.59
C GLN A 114 4.39 19.30 -6.40
N PHE A 115 3.58 18.90 -5.43
CA PHE A 115 3.27 19.71 -4.25
C PHE A 115 4.46 19.92 -3.32
N TYR A 116 5.18 18.84 -2.97
CA TYR A 116 6.27 18.92 -1.99
C TYR A 116 7.61 19.32 -2.60
N PHE A 117 7.88 18.96 -3.86
CA PHE A 117 9.19 19.13 -4.48
C PHE A 117 9.17 20.00 -5.74
N GLY A 118 8.00 20.38 -6.26
CA GLY A 118 7.87 21.13 -7.50
C GLY A 118 8.37 20.38 -8.73
N LYS A 119 8.42 19.04 -8.66
CA LYS A 119 9.05 18.19 -9.67
C LYS A 119 8.10 17.12 -10.21
N PRO A 120 8.26 16.75 -11.50
CA PRO A 120 7.66 15.53 -12.03
C PRO A 120 8.05 14.31 -11.19
N VAL A 121 7.12 13.37 -11.04
CA VAL A 121 7.38 12.14 -10.26
C VAL A 121 8.56 11.35 -10.81
N SER A 122 8.78 11.36 -12.13
CA SER A 122 9.91 10.72 -12.81
C SER A 122 11.28 11.19 -12.32
N ASP A 123 11.34 12.41 -11.78
CA ASP A 123 12.59 13.09 -11.42
C ASP A 123 12.92 12.93 -9.93
N LEU A 124 12.13 12.14 -9.19
CA LEU A 124 12.41 11.82 -7.80
C LEU A 124 13.73 11.05 -7.68
N LYS A 125 14.50 11.44 -6.68
CA LYS A 125 15.80 10.87 -6.32
C LYS A 125 15.78 10.41 -4.86
N PRO A 126 16.69 9.50 -4.45
CA PRO A 126 16.85 9.11 -3.05
C PRO A 126 17.08 10.32 -2.12
#